data_AF-Q8EZV2-F1
#
_entry.id   AF-Q8EZV2-F1
#
_cell.length_a   1.000
_cell.length_b   1.000
_cell.length_c   1.000
_cell.angle_alpha   90.00
_cell.angle_beta   90.00
_cell.angle_gamma   90.00
#
_symmetry.space_group_name_H-M   'P 1'
#
loop_
_entity.id
_entity.type
_entity.pdbx_description
1 polymer ?
#
loop_
_entity_poly.entity_id
_entity_poly.type
_entity_poly.pdbx_seq_one_letter_code
_entity_poly.pdbx_strand_id
1 'polypeptide(L)'
;MQQETSTGQNAVGQFLAQSPVQNLISRYRSERGKIRSFMEKLPLYSNALKDHEFQNADSMFRKELASRISYLKESIRRLEETFVLERRMELIGSGEIAVVLIDKLIHTIQSAGYGLNGLGTGLKATREELEKLAEFDFSLFQEVEGVESKIQILGINSNSSIQEVRDKIGEIRSSLDELENAFRSRKELFLKL
;
A
#
# COMPACT_ATOMS: atom_id res chain seq x y z
N MET A 1 42.12 9.17 -48.64
CA MET A 1 41.42 8.66 -47.44
C MET A 1 40.14 9.43 -47.28
N GLN A 2 39.04 8.90 -47.82
CA GLN A 2 37.68 9.41 -47.59
C GLN A 2 37.14 8.66 -46.36
N GLN A 3 36.71 9.38 -45.33
CA GLN A 3 35.89 8.82 -44.27
C GLN A 3 34.44 9.17 -44.61
N GLU A 4 33.70 8.20 -45.14
CA GLU A 4 32.24 8.29 -45.23
C GLU A 4 31.62 7.88 -43.89
N THR A 5 30.81 8.81 -43.41
CA THR A 5 29.97 8.76 -42.22
C THR A 5 28.90 7.67 -42.34
N SER A 6 28.90 6.70 -41.43
CA SER A 6 27.73 5.86 -41.13
C SER A 6 27.27 6.11 -39.69
N THR A 7 26.64 7.27 -39.48
CA THR A 7 25.96 7.63 -38.22
C THR A 7 24.48 7.87 -38.51
N GLY A 8 23.81 6.90 -39.14
CA GLY A 8 22.41 7.04 -39.58
C GLY A 8 21.41 6.10 -38.93
N GLN A 9 21.84 5.01 -38.28
CA GLN A 9 20.91 3.93 -37.90
C GLN A 9 20.48 3.90 -36.42
N ASN A 10 21.02 4.77 -35.55
CA ASN A 10 20.73 4.74 -34.11
C ASN A 10 19.76 5.83 -33.61
N ALA A 11 19.24 6.71 -34.47
CA ALA A 11 18.34 7.77 -34.02
C ALA A 11 16.89 7.29 -33.83
N VAL A 12 16.40 6.40 -34.71
CA VAL A 12 15.00 5.92 -34.67
C VAL A 12 14.76 4.95 -33.51
N GLY A 13 15.74 4.09 -33.21
CA GLY A 13 15.68 3.18 -32.05
C GLY A 13 15.76 3.90 -30.71
N GLN A 14 16.55 4.98 -30.61
CA GLN A 14 16.63 5.81 -29.41
C GLN A 14 15.38 6.66 -29.19
N PHE A 15 14.70 7.09 -30.26
CA PHE A 15 13.45 7.85 -30.17
C PHE A 15 12.27 6.99 -29.68
N LEU A 16 12.20 5.72 -30.09
CA LEU A 16 11.19 4.77 -29.59
C LEU A 16 11.44 4.34 -28.14
N ALA A 17 12.70 4.27 -27.70
CA ALA A 17 13.06 3.97 -26.31
C ALA A 17 12.64 5.07 -25.30
N GLN A 18 12.42 6.30 -25.77
CA GLN A 18 11.94 7.44 -24.97
C GLN A 18 10.49 7.82 -25.27
N SER A 19 9.75 6.97 -26.00
CA SER A 19 8.35 7.23 -26.29
C SER A 19 7.51 7.19 -25.00
N PRO A 20 6.67 8.21 -24.73
CA PRO A 20 5.71 8.17 -23.62
C PRO A 20 4.86 6.89 -23.61
N VAL A 21 4.58 6.32 -24.79
CA VAL A 21 3.87 5.05 -24.97
C VAL A 21 4.67 3.87 -24.41
N GLN A 22 5.99 3.84 -24.62
CA GLN A 22 6.87 2.79 -24.09
C GLN A 22 6.91 2.83 -22.56
N ASN A 23 6.95 4.04 -21.98
CA ASN A 23 6.87 4.26 -20.53
C ASN A 23 5.49 3.90 -19.94
N LEU A 24 4.41 4.20 -20.67
CA LEU A 24 3.05 3.77 -20.30
C LEU A 24 2.92 2.24 -20.33
N ILE A 25 3.44 1.58 -21.37
CA ILE A 25 3.42 0.12 -21.49
C ILE A 25 4.29 -0.54 -20.41
N SER A 26 5.46 0.01 -20.10
CA SER A 26 6.36 -0.53 -19.06
C SER A 26 5.77 -0.36 -17.66
N ARG A 27 5.17 0.80 -17.37
CA ARG A 27 4.41 1.04 -16.14
C ARG A 27 3.24 0.09 -16.01
N TYR A 28 2.42 -0.05 -17.06
CA TYR A 28 1.28 -0.95 -17.09
C TYR A 28 1.70 -2.41 -16.83
N ARG A 29 2.76 -2.89 -17.49
CA ARG A 29 3.28 -4.25 -17.26
C ARG A 29 3.85 -4.44 -15.85
N SER A 30 4.50 -3.41 -15.29
CA SER A 30 5.07 -3.46 -13.94
C SER A 30 3.99 -3.53 -12.86
N GLU A 31 3.01 -2.63 -12.91
CA GLU A 31 1.91 -2.58 -11.93
C GLU A 31 1.06 -3.85 -12.00
N ARG A 32 0.68 -4.30 -13.20
CA ARG A 32 -0.06 -5.56 -13.40
C ARG A 32 0.75 -6.79 -12.96
N GLY A 33 2.06 -6.77 -13.14
CA GLY A 33 2.97 -7.79 -12.62
C GLY A 33 2.96 -7.86 -11.09
N LYS A 34 2.94 -6.71 -10.41
CA LYS A 34 2.88 -6.62 -8.95
C LYS A 34 1.53 -7.10 -8.39
N ILE A 35 0.42 -6.69 -9.03
CA ILE A 35 -0.93 -7.18 -8.67
C ILE A 35 -1.01 -8.70 -8.83
N ARG A 36 -0.49 -9.23 -9.95
CA ARG A 36 -0.44 -10.69 -10.17
C ARG A 36 0.38 -11.39 -9.09
N SER A 37 1.56 -10.87 -8.77
CA SER A 37 2.40 -11.42 -7.70
C SER A 37 1.69 -11.38 -6.33
N PHE A 38 0.92 -10.32 -6.07
CA PHE A 38 0.10 -10.21 -4.88
C PHE A 38 -1.00 -11.29 -4.83
N MET A 39 -1.74 -11.48 -5.93
CA MET A 39 -2.74 -12.54 -6.03
C MET A 39 -2.14 -13.94 -5.90
N GLU A 40 -0.89 -14.14 -6.33
CA GLU A 40 -0.14 -15.38 -6.15
C GLU A 40 0.30 -15.59 -4.69
N LYS A 41 0.62 -14.52 -3.94
CA LYS A 41 0.95 -14.57 -2.51
C LYS A 41 -0.27 -14.82 -1.62
N LEU A 42 -1.47 -14.43 -2.06
CA LEU A 42 -2.73 -14.65 -1.36
C LEU A 42 -3.67 -15.56 -2.18
N PRO A 43 -3.33 -16.85 -2.33
CA PRO A 43 -4.07 -17.75 -3.22
C PRO A 43 -5.52 -17.97 -2.76
N LEU A 44 -5.77 -18.01 -1.45
CA LEU A 44 -7.12 -18.21 -0.91
C LEU A 44 -8.04 -17.02 -1.23
N TYR A 45 -7.53 -15.79 -1.09
CA TYR A 45 -8.23 -14.58 -1.49
C TYR A 45 -8.51 -14.57 -3.00
N SER A 46 -7.49 -14.86 -3.81
CA SER A 46 -7.58 -14.90 -5.27
C SER A 46 -8.61 -15.92 -5.76
N ASN A 47 -8.69 -17.09 -5.12
CA ASN A 47 -9.67 -18.12 -5.45
C ASN A 47 -11.08 -17.69 -5.06
N ALA A 48 -11.29 -17.24 -3.82
CA ALA A 48 -12.60 -16.76 -3.36
C ALA A 48 -13.14 -15.62 -4.25
N LEU A 49 -12.26 -14.73 -4.72
CA LEU A 49 -12.65 -13.66 -5.64
C LEU A 49 -13.09 -14.18 -7.01
N LYS A 50 -12.41 -15.19 -7.56
CA LYS A 50 -12.77 -15.83 -8.84
C LYS A 50 -14.06 -16.63 -8.74
N ASP A 51 -14.29 -17.26 -7.61
CA ASP A 51 -15.49 -18.06 -7.33
C ASP A 51 -16.71 -17.18 -6.96
N HIS A 52 -16.54 -15.85 -6.99
CA HIS A 52 -17.55 -14.86 -6.58
C HIS A 52 -18.01 -15.02 -5.12
N GLU A 53 -17.17 -15.60 -4.26
CA GLU A 53 -17.38 -15.71 -2.82
C GLU A 53 -16.93 -14.42 -2.12
N PHE A 54 -17.59 -13.30 -2.45
CA PHE A 54 -17.16 -11.96 -2.04
C PHE A 54 -17.04 -11.78 -0.53
N GLN A 55 -17.90 -12.43 0.25
CA GLN A 55 -17.83 -12.39 1.71
C GLN A 55 -16.56 -13.06 2.24
N ASN A 56 -16.22 -14.23 1.69
CA ASN A 56 -15.02 -14.96 2.06
C ASN A 56 -13.78 -14.17 1.62
N ALA A 57 -13.75 -13.69 0.38
CA ALA A 57 -12.67 -12.88 -0.16
C ALA A 57 -12.45 -11.60 0.67
N ASP A 58 -13.52 -10.87 0.98
CA ASP A 58 -13.48 -9.68 1.84
C ASP A 58 -12.94 -9.99 3.23
N SER A 59 -13.45 -11.03 3.89
CA SER A 59 -12.98 -11.41 5.23
C SER A 59 -11.50 -11.79 5.22
N MET A 60 -11.05 -12.54 4.22
CA MET A 60 -9.64 -12.91 4.05
C MET A 60 -8.76 -11.68 3.82
N PHE A 61 -9.17 -10.79 2.92
CA PHE A 61 -8.47 -9.54 2.63
C PHE A 61 -8.31 -8.69 3.90
N ARG A 62 -9.41 -8.47 4.65
CA ARG A 62 -9.39 -7.65 5.86
C ARG A 62 -8.53 -8.25 6.96
N LYS A 63 -8.53 -9.58 7.12
CA LYS A 63 -7.65 -10.28 8.08
C LYS A 63 -6.18 -10.08 7.73
N GLU A 64 -5.82 -10.28 6.46
CA GLU A 64 -4.44 -10.11 6.01
C GLU A 64 -3.98 -8.65 6.14
N LEU A 65 -4.80 -7.70 5.69
CA LEU A 65 -4.48 -6.27 5.79
C LEU A 65 -4.29 -5.83 7.24
N ALA A 66 -5.21 -6.24 8.14
CA ALA A 66 -5.09 -5.98 9.58
C ALA A 66 -3.83 -6.62 10.17
N SER A 67 -3.48 -7.84 9.76
CA SER A 67 -2.25 -8.49 10.19
C SER A 67 -1.02 -7.69 9.77
N ARG A 68 -0.97 -7.18 8.54
CA ARG A 68 0.15 -6.37 8.07
C ARG A 68 0.30 -5.06 8.81
N ILE A 69 -0.81 -4.35 9.01
CA ILE A 69 -0.84 -3.11 9.78
C ILE A 69 -0.39 -3.35 11.23
N SER A 70 -0.69 -4.51 11.80
CA SER A 70 -0.26 -4.84 13.17
C SER A 70 1.26 -4.87 13.35
N TYR A 71 2.02 -5.22 12.31
CA TYR A 71 3.49 -5.20 12.35
C TYR A 71 4.06 -3.77 12.44
N LEU A 72 3.32 -2.75 11.98
CA LEU A 72 3.75 -1.36 12.12
C LEU A 72 3.91 -0.93 13.58
N LYS A 73 3.12 -1.52 14.50
CA LYS A 73 3.23 -1.24 15.95
C LYS A 73 4.59 -1.63 16.49
N GLU A 74 5.08 -2.79 16.08
CA GLU A 74 6.37 -3.29 16.49
C GLU A 74 7.50 -2.38 15.98
N SER A 75 7.38 -1.89 14.74
CA SER A 75 8.33 -0.93 14.18
C SER A 75 8.37 0.40 14.95
N ILE A 76 7.21 0.91 15.40
CA ILE A 76 7.15 2.13 16.24
C ILE A 76 7.70 1.87 17.64
N ARG A 77 7.45 0.70 18.23
CA ARG A 77 8.02 0.35 19.55
C ARG A 77 9.55 0.29 19.52
N ARG A 78 10.12 -0.31 18.47
CA ARG A 78 11.58 -0.33 18.24
C ARG A 78 12.18 1.06 18.05
N LEU A 79 11.41 1.97 17.45
CA LEU A 79 11.79 3.38 17.33
C LEU A 79 11.88 4.03 18.72
N GLU A 80 10.90 3.82 19.59
CA GLU A 80 10.89 4.32 20.97
C GLU A 80 12.05 3.72 21.81
N GLU A 81 12.34 2.43 21.67
CA GLU A 81 13.51 1.78 22.28
C GLU A 81 14.83 2.48 21.86
N THR A 82 14.91 2.92 20.60
CA THR A 82 16.07 3.66 20.09
C THR A 82 16.23 5.01 20.79
N PHE A 83 15.13 5.73 21.07
CA PHE A 83 15.20 6.99 21.84
C PHE A 83 15.78 6.78 23.24
N VAL A 84 15.44 5.66 23.89
CA VAL A 84 15.98 5.31 25.22
C VAL A 84 17.48 5.03 25.12
N LEU A 85 17.91 4.23 24.13
CA LEU A 85 19.32 3.91 23.91
C LEU A 85 20.17 5.15 23.62
N GLU A 86 19.63 6.11 22.87
CA GLU A 86 20.30 7.38 22.54
C GLU A 86 20.14 8.47 23.63
N ARG A 87 19.50 8.16 24.77
CA ARG A 87 19.23 9.10 25.88
C ARG A 87 18.38 10.31 25.48
N ARG A 88 17.54 10.17 24.45
CA ARG A 88 16.64 11.22 23.93
C ARG A 88 15.28 11.18 24.63
N MET A 89 15.28 11.41 25.95
CA MET A 89 14.09 11.27 26.80
C MET A 89 12.91 12.17 26.38
N GLU A 90 13.18 13.31 25.75
CA GLU A 90 12.16 14.27 25.27
C GLU A 90 11.33 13.78 24.08
N LEU A 91 11.76 12.69 23.44
CA LEU A 91 11.07 12.04 22.33
C LEU A 91 10.26 10.82 22.80
N ILE A 92 10.42 10.39 24.05
CA ILE A 92 9.68 9.24 24.58
C ILE A 92 8.19 9.54 24.55
N GLY A 93 7.43 8.60 24.00
CA GLY A 93 5.97 8.69 23.89
C GLY A 93 5.48 9.49 22.69
N SER A 94 6.38 9.99 21.84
CA SER A 94 6.00 10.71 20.62
C SER A 94 5.27 9.80 19.62
N GLY A 95 5.61 8.51 19.59
CA GLY A 95 4.97 7.48 18.76
C GLY A 95 3.67 6.89 19.30
N GLU A 96 3.31 7.14 20.57
CA GLU A 96 2.14 6.50 21.20
C GLU A 96 0.83 6.82 20.49
N ILE A 97 0.66 8.06 20.02
CA ILE A 97 -0.53 8.43 19.25
C ILE A 97 -0.63 7.62 17.96
N ALA A 98 0.51 7.35 17.29
CA ALA A 98 0.53 6.53 16.09
C ALA A 98 0.17 5.07 16.40
N VAL A 99 0.59 4.52 17.54
CA VAL A 99 0.17 3.18 18.00
C VAL A 99 -1.34 3.12 18.20
N VAL A 100 -1.93 4.12 18.85
CA VAL A 100 -3.40 4.21 19.04
C VAL A 100 -4.14 4.28 17.71
N LEU A 101 -3.63 5.07 16.75
CA LEU A 101 -4.21 5.16 15.40
C LEU A 101 -4.14 3.81 14.67
N ILE A 102 -3.03 3.07 14.80
CA ILE A 102 -2.90 1.73 14.24
C ILE A 102 -3.95 0.78 14.84
N ASP A 103 -4.13 0.77 16.16
CA ASP A 103 -5.15 -0.08 16.80
C ASP A 103 -6.57 0.28 16.35
N LYS A 104 -6.88 1.58 16.27
CA LYS A 104 -8.15 2.08 15.72
C LYS A 104 -8.37 1.60 14.28
N LEU A 105 -7.33 1.67 13.43
CA LEU A 105 -7.39 1.23 12.04
C LEU A 105 -7.62 -0.29 11.95
N ILE A 106 -6.89 -1.09 12.72
CA ILE A 106 -7.08 -2.55 12.80
C ILE A 106 -8.53 -2.88 13.17
N HIS A 107 -9.06 -2.26 14.23
CA HIS A 107 -10.44 -2.46 14.64
C HIS A 107 -11.44 -2.02 13.57
N THR A 108 -11.18 -0.91 12.88
CA THR A 108 -12.03 -0.44 11.77
C THR A 108 -12.06 -1.45 10.62
N ILE A 109 -10.91 -2.01 10.26
CA ILE A 109 -10.80 -3.03 9.21
C ILE A 109 -11.52 -4.31 9.62
N GLN A 110 -11.29 -4.80 10.84
CA GLN A 110 -11.89 -6.06 11.31
C GLN A 110 -13.41 -5.96 11.49
N SER A 111 -13.92 -4.81 11.95
CA SER A 111 -15.35 -4.59 12.18
C SER A 111 -16.14 -4.20 10.94
N ALA A 112 -15.49 -3.91 9.81
CA ALA A 112 -16.15 -3.53 8.59
C ALA A 112 -17.17 -4.58 8.10
N GLY A 113 -18.43 -4.19 7.92
CA GLY A 113 -19.53 -5.08 7.50
C GLY A 113 -19.85 -5.06 6.00
N TYR A 114 -18.97 -4.52 5.16
CA TYR A 114 -19.30 -4.14 3.77
C TYR A 114 -19.65 -5.33 2.84
N GLY A 115 -19.30 -6.56 3.20
CA GLY A 115 -19.63 -7.78 2.43
C GLY A 115 -21.10 -8.22 2.47
N LEU A 116 -21.96 -7.59 3.28
CA LEU A 116 -23.38 -8.00 3.45
C LEU A 116 -24.36 -7.27 2.52
N ASN A 117 -24.08 -6.04 2.08
CA ASN A 117 -25.13 -5.15 1.55
C ASN A 117 -24.94 -4.68 0.10
N GLY A 118 -23.73 -4.77 -0.47
CA GLY A 118 -23.46 -4.26 -1.84
C GLY A 118 -23.76 -5.27 -2.95
N LEU A 119 -23.25 -6.49 -2.81
CA LEU A 119 -23.35 -7.55 -3.84
C LEU A 119 -24.51 -8.54 -3.61
N GLY A 120 -25.39 -8.24 -2.66
CA GLY A 120 -26.59 -9.04 -2.36
C GLY A 120 -27.68 -8.99 -3.44
N THR A 121 -27.38 -8.43 -4.62
CA THR A 121 -28.30 -8.36 -5.77
C THR A 121 -28.37 -9.67 -6.56
N GLY A 122 -27.55 -10.67 -6.24
CA GLY A 122 -27.56 -11.98 -6.90
C GLY A 122 -26.96 -11.99 -8.31
N LEU A 123 -26.37 -10.88 -8.76
CA LEU A 123 -25.68 -10.75 -10.03
C LEU A 123 -24.19 -11.08 -9.87
N LYS A 124 -23.64 -11.88 -10.79
CA LYS A 124 -22.19 -12.14 -10.84
C LYS A 124 -21.49 -10.91 -11.37
N ALA A 125 -20.51 -10.39 -10.61
CA ALA A 125 -19.66 -9.30 -11.10
C ALA A 125 -18.91 -9.70 -12.37
N THR A 126 -18.68 -8.73 -13.25
CA THR A 126 -17.87 -8.88 -14.46
C THR A 126 -16.39 -9.02 -14.13
N ARG A 127 -15.60 -9.47 -15.11
CA ARG A 127 -14.14 -9.64 -14.92
C ARG A 127 -13.45 -8.31 -14.63
N GLU A 128 -13.88 -7.26 -15.32
CA GLU A 128 -13.37 -5.90 -15.21
C GLU A 128 -13.61 -5.32 -13.80
N GLU A 129 -14.73 -5.71 -13.19
CA GLU A 129 -15.12 -5.31 -11.84
C GLU A 129 -14.30 -6.03 -10.76
N LEU A 130 -14.12 -7.34 -10.90
CA LEU A 130 -13.23 -8.11 -10.03
C LEU A 130 -11.78 -7.59 -10.09
N GLU A 131 -11.35 -7.22 -11.29
CA GLU A 131 -10.03 -6.66 -11.53
C GLU A 131 -9.84 -5.31 -10.83
N LYS A 132 -10.82 -4.40 -10.93
CA LYS A 132 -10.79 -3.12 -10.20
C LYS A 132 -10.74 -3.31 -8.69
N LEU A 133 -11.50 -4.26 -8.15
CA LEU A 133 -11.46 -4.56 -6.72
C LEU A 133 -10.08 -5.09 -6.31
N ALA A 134 -9.50 -6.01 -7.08
CA ALA A 134 -8.15 -6.52 -6.81
C ALA A 134 -7.07 -5.44 -6.90
N GLU A 135 -7.18 -4.51 -7.85
CA GLU A 135 -6.28 -3.36 -8.00
C GLU A 135 -6.34 -2.42 -6.81
N PHE A 136 -7.55 -2.11 -6.35
CA PHE A 136 -7.75 -1.29 -5.16
C PHE A 136 -7.25 -1.98 -3.88
N ASP A 137 -7.56 -3.27 -3.73
CA ASP A 137 -7.11 -4.06 -2.59
C ASP A 137 -5.57 -4.12 -2.56
N PHE A 138 -4.94 -4.24 -3.72
CA PHE A 138 -3.49 -4.16 -3.85
C PHE A 138 -2.93 -2.77 -3.48
N SER A 139 -3.58 -1.67 -3.89
CA SER A 139 -3.09 -0.32 -3.56
C SER A 139 -3.08 -0.06 -2.05
N LEU A 140 -4.04 -0.59 -1.30
CA LEU A 140 -4.03 -0.51 0.18
C LEU A 140 -2.81 -1.20 0.79
N PHE A 141 -2.39 -2.35 0.25
CA PHE A 141 -1.15 -2.99 0.70
C PHE A 141 0.09 -2.16 0.39
N GLN A 142 0.12 -1.48 -0.77
CA GLN A 142 1.22 -0.59 -1.11
C GLN A 142 1.29 0.63 -0.18
N GLU A 143 0.14 1.18 0.22
CA GLU A 143 0.09 2.25 1.21
C GLU A 143 0.66 1.81 2.56
N VAL A 144 0.32 0.60 3.03
CA VAL A 144 0.89 0.00 4.25
C VAL A 144 2.42 -0.16 4.13
N GLU A 145 2.92 -0.69 3.01
CA GLU A 145 4.37 -0.80 2.75
C GLU A 145 5.05 0.59 2.72
N GLY A 146 4.35 1.61 2.23
CA GLY A 146 4.81 3.00 2.25
C GLY A 146 4.93 3.55 3.67
N VAL A 147 3.95 3.30 4.53
CA VAL A 147 4.01 3.68 5.96
C VAL A 147 5.15 2.95 6.66
N GLU A 148 5.30 1.65 6.43
CA GLU A 148 6.41 0.86 6.98
C GLU A 148 7.77 1.45 6.59
N SER A 149 7.93 1.78 5.31
CA SER A 149 9.16 2.39 4.79
C SER A 149 9.45 3.73 5.46
N LYS A 150 8.42 4.58 5.70
CA LYS A 150 8.59 5.84 6.44
C LYS A 150 9.05 5.62 7.88
N ILE A 151 8.52 4.60 8.56
CA ILE A 151 8.94 4.24 9.92
C ILE A 151 10.41 3.75 9.93
N GLN A 152 10.80 2.94 8.95
CA GLN A 152 12.18 2.43 8.84
C GLN A 152 13.19 3.54 8.50
N ILE A 153 12.84 4.44 7.57
CA ILE A 153 13.66 5.61 7.19
C ILE A 153 13.80 6.62 8.34
N LEU A 154 12.90 6.58 9.33
CA LEU A 154 12.97 7.44 10.49
C LEU A 154 14.29 7.30 11.23
N GLY A 155 14.98 6.15 11.08
CA GLY A 155 16.44 6.02 11.04
C GLY A 155 17.17 7.07 11.87
N ILE A 156 16.85 7.08 13.17
CA ILE A 156 17.33 8.11 14.08
C ILE A 156 18.84 7.95 14.09
N ASN A 157 19.51 8.98 13.59
CA ASN A 157 20.92 9.16 13.82
C ASN A 157 21.07 10.21 14.90
N SER A 158 22.20 10.17 15.59
CA SER A 158 22.47 11.01 16.76
C SER A 158 22.39 12.51 16.46
N ASN A 159 22.40 12.88 15.16
CA ASN A 159 22.37 14.24 14.64
C ASN A 159 20.96 14.77 14.31
N SER A 160 19.93 13.92 14.25
CA SER A 160 18.56 14.38 13.90
C SER A 160 18.03 15.34 14.97
N SER A 161 17.41 16.45 14.58
CA SER A 161 16.83 17.36 15.58
C SER A 161 15.54 16.77 16.19
N ILE A 162 15.17 17.24 17.39
CA ILE A 162 13.91 16.81 18.05
C ILE A 162 12.70 17.15 17.17
N GLN A 163 12.73 18.34 16.54
CA GLN A 163 11.65 18.79 15.68
C GLN A 163 11.52 17.91 14.44
N GLU A 164 12.62 17.57 13.77
CA GLU A 164 12.61 16.65 12.62
C GLU A 164 11.98 15.29 12.96
N VAL A 165 12.30 14.73 14.12
CA VAL A 165 11.70 13.46 14.56
C VAL A 165 10.19 13.62 14.75
N ARG A 166 9.75 14.69 15.42
CA ARG A 166 8.32 14.97 15.64
C ARG A 166 7.58 15.19 14.32
N ASP A 167 8.18 15.90 13.37
CA ASP A 167 7.59 16.15 12.05
C ASP A 167 7.41 14.83 11.28
N LYS A 168 8.43 13.96 11.25
CA LYS A 168 8.33 12.63 10.63
C LYS A 168 7.27 11.74 11.30
N ILE A 169 7.15 11.77 12.63
CA ILE A 169 6.08 11.06 13.33
C ILE A 169 4.71 11.66 12.96
N GLY A 170 4.62 12.98 12.79
CA GLY A 170 3.46 13.66 12.23
C GLY A 170 3.08 13.14 10.85
N GLU A 171 4.05 12.97 9.95
CA GLU A 171 3.83 12.41 8.61
C GLU A 171 3.32 10.96 8.65
N ILE A 172 3.86 10.13 9.56
CA ILE A 172 3.37 8.75 9.75
C ILE A 172 1.91 8.78 10.18
N ARG A 173 1.55 9.65 11.14
CA ARG A 173 0.17 9.80 11.60
C ARG A 173 -0.77 10.20 10.47
N SER A 174 -0.38 11.21 9.68
CA SER A 174 -1.15 11.63 8.51
C SER A 174 -1.34 10.49 7.50
N SER A 175 -0.31 9.70 7.22
CA SER A 175 -0.43 8.54 6.32
C SER A 175 -1.29 7.41 6.88
N LEU A 176 -1.34 7.22 8.21
CA LEU A 176 -2.28 6.28 8.83
C LEU A 176 -3.73 6.76 8.67
N ASP A 177 -3.98 8.06 8.82
CA ASP A 177 -5.31 8.65 8.60
C ASP A 177 -5.73 8.56 7.12
N GLU A 178 -4.81 8.82 6.19
CA GLU A 178 -5.02 8.64 4.75
C GLU A 178 -5.38 7.19 4.42
N LEU A 179 -4.65 6.22 4.98
CA LEU A 179 -4.92 4.79 4.80
C LEU A 179 -6.30 4.39 5.38
N GLU A 180 -6.69 4.94 6.55
CA GLU A 180 -8.03 4.71 7.10
C GLU A 180 -9.11 5.22 6.13
N ASN A 181 -8.91 6.42 5.58
CA ASN A 181 -9.85 7.02 4.63
C ASN A 181 -9.92 6.24 3.30
N ALA A 182 -8.76 5.79 2.78
CA ALA A 182 -8.69 4.92 1.62
C ALA A 182 -9.43 3.60 1.86
N PHE A 183 -9.21 2.95 3.01
CA PHE A 183 -9.97 1.75 3.35
C PHE A 183 -11.48 2.00 3.44
N ARG A 184 -11.91 3.14 3.99
CA ARG A 184 -13.33 3.49 4.09
C ARG A 184 -13.96 3.76 2.73
N SER A 185 -13.23 4.28 1.74
CA SER A 185 -13.74 4.52 0.39
C SER A 185 -13.95 3.23 -0.39
N ARG A 186 -13.31 2.12 0.01
CA ARG A 186 -13.52 0.78 -0.55
C ARG A 186 -15.00 0.37 -0.61
N LYS A 187 -15.82 0.81 0.34
CA LYS A 187 -17.28 0.56 0.35
C LYS A 187 -17.97 1.03 -0.93
N GLU A 188 -17.45 2.08 -1.56
CA GLU A 188 -18.02 2.65 -2.79
C GLU A 188 -17.83 1.74 -3.99
N LEU A 189 -16.80 0.89 -3.98
CA LEU A 189 -16.64 -0.14 -4.99
C LEU A 189 -17.79 -1.13 -4.89
N PHE A 190 -18.09 -1.63 -3.69
CA PHE A 190 -19.22 -2.55 -3.48
C PHE A 190 -20.61 -1.95 -3.76
N LEU A 191 -20.75 -0.62 -3.84
CA LEU A 191 -22.01 0.04 -4.21
C LEU A 191 -22.16 0.26 -5.73
N LYS A 192 -21.04 0.23 -6.47
CA LYS A 192 -20.99 0.43 -7.93
C LYS A 192 -20.91 -0.87 -8.71
N LEU A 193 -20.53 -1.95 -8.02
CA LEU A 193 -20.52 -3.35 -8.47
C LEU A 193 -21.88 -3.99 -8.20
#